data_AF-A0A950FDK6-F1
#
_entry.id   AF-A0A950FDK6-F1
#
_cell.length_a   1.000
_cell.length_b   1.000
_cell.length_c   1.000
_cell.angle_alpha   90.00
_cell.angle_beta   90.00
_cell.angle_gamma   90.00
#
_symmetry.space_group_name_H-M   'P 1'
#
loop_
_entity.id
_entity.type
_entity.pdbx_description
1 polymer ?
#
loop_
_entity_poly.entity_id
_entity_poly.type
_entity_poly.pdbx_seq_one_letter_code
_entity_poly.pdbx_strand_id
1 'polypeptide(L)'
;MQRHIVAMTHPFSIQYSGNLEACRTEARIAAPAGGTADALIALVYDSPQGFVVSYFGPALGNRALPGLEAAVAEAQSELCHYINRRGDNRPAGITRAGLSLWLTERDDETVMGLPLE
;
A
#
# COMPACT_ATOMS: atom_id res chain seq x y z
N MET A 1 -10.37 -5.18 -26.25
CA MET A 1 -9.69 -5.05 -24.94
C MET A 1 -10.38 -3.97 -24.15
N GLN A 2 -11.30 -4.37 -23.28
CA GLN A 2 -12.14 -3.46 -22.50
C GLN A 2 -11.36 -3.10 -21.23
N ARG A 3 -10.82 -1.89 -21.17
CA ARG A 3 -10.20 -1.36 -19.94
C ARG A 3 -11.32 -1.22 -18.91
N HIS A 4 -11.28 -1.99 -17.83
CA HIS A 4 -12.05 -1.68 -16.64
C HIS A 4 -11.55 -0.33 -16.11
N ILE A 5 -12.29 0.73 -16.40
CA ILE A 5 -12.09 2.04 -15.78
C ILE A 5 -12.73 1.92 -14.41
N VAL A 6 -11.95 1.52 -13.40
CA VAL A 6 -12.35 1.72 -12.00
C VAL A 6 -12.45 3.23 -11.82
N ALA A 7 -13.64 3.72 -11.48
CA ALA A 7 -13.81 5.14 -11.19
C ALA A 7 -12.93 5.48 -9.98
N MET A 8 -11.87 6.27 -10.19
CA MET A 8 -11.03 6.73 -9.09
C MET A 8 -11.87 7.65 -8.21
N THR A 9 -12.14 7.21 -6.99
CA THR A 9 -12.97 7.96 -6.02
C THR A 9 -12.22 9.15 -5.41
N HIS A 10 -10.91 9.23 -5.65
CA HIS A 10 -10.01 10.24 -5.13
C HIS A 10 -8.88 10.56 -6.11
N PRO A 11 -8.23 11.74 -5.99
CA PRO A 11 -7.15 12.14 -6.88
C PRO A 11 -5.77 11.60 -6.47
N PHE A 12 -5.66 10.86 -5.36
CA PHE A 12 -4.40 10.33 -4.85
C PHE A 12 -3.94 9.08 -5.60
N SER A 13 -2.62 8.89 -5.65
CA SER A 13 -1.95 7.66 -6.08
C SER A 13 -1.70 6.77 -4.87
N ILE A 14 -1.94 5.46 -5.00
CA ILE A 14 -1.64 4.46 -3.96
C ILE A 14 -0.66 3.42 -4.52
N GLN A 15 0.46 3.22 -3.83
CA GLN A 15 1.48 2.22 -4.18
C GLN A 15 1.70 1.25 -3.02
N TYR A 16 1.59 -0.05 -3.29
CA TYR A 16 1.87 -1.11 -2.32
C TYR A 16 3.31 -1.64 -2.48
N SER A 17 4.01 -1.83 -1.38
CA SER A 17 5.39 -2.35 -1.40
C SER A 17 5.76 -3.08 -0.11
N GLY A 18 6.63 -4.08 -0.20
CA GLY A 18 7.23 -4.73 0.96
C GLY A 18 8.34 -3.86 1.56
N ASN A 19 8.13 -3.33 2.76
CA ASN A 19 9.17 -2.69 3.55
C ASN A 19 10.04 -3.76 4.23
N LEU A 20 11.22 -3.98 3.66
CA LEU A 20 12.15 -5.03 4.11
C LEU A 20 12.83 -4.70 5.44
N GLU A 21 12.96 -3.42 5.77
CA GLU A 21 13.59 -2.98 7.01
C GLU A 21 12.62 -3.16 8.18
N ALA A 22 11.37 -2.79 7.95
CA ALA A 22 10.32 -2.87 8.95
C ALA A 22 9.52 -4.19 8.88
N CYS A 23 9.90 -5.08 7.96
CA CYS A 23 9.33 -6.39 7.71
C CYS A 23 7.79 -6.38 7.64
N ARG A 24 7.22 -5.58 6.73
CA ARG A 24 5.76 -5.47 6.54
C ARG A 24 5.43 -4.94 5.15
N THR A 25 4.18 -5.06 4.75
CA THR A 25 3.67 -4.44 3.53
C THR A 25 3.07 -3.08 3.86
N GLU A 26 3.40 -2.09 3.04
CA GLU A 26 2.97 -0.71 3.23
C GLU A 26 2.28 -0.20 1.98
N ALA A 27 1.19 0.54 2.17
CA ALA A 27 0.54 1.32 1.14
C ALA A 27 0.94 2.79 1.29
N ARG A 28 1.57 3.33 0.24
CA ARG A 28 2.05 4.71 0.16
C ARG A 28 1.04 5.52 -0.62
N ILE A 29 0.47 6.55 0.01
CA ILE A 29 -0.50 7.45 -0.60
C ILE A 29 0.19 8.76 -0.93
N ALA A 30 0.21 9.13 -2.21
CA ALA A 30 0.86 10.34 -2.69
C ALA A 30 -0.15 11.28 -3.36
N ALA A 31 0.06 12.59 -3.18
CA ALA A 31 -0.70 13.61 -3.88
C ALA A 31 -0.32 13.61 -5.37
N PRO A 32 -1.28 13.88 -6.27
CA PRO A 32 -0.99 13.97 -7.69
C PRO A 32 0.04 15.09 -7.95
N ALA A 33 1.12 14.77 -8.67
CA ALA A 33 2.15 15.73 -9.02
C ALA A 33 1.58 16.90 -9.85
N GLY A 34 1.50 18.08 -9.23
CA GLY A 34 1.34 19.36 -9.94
C GLY A 34 2.62 19.84 -10.65
N GLY A 35 3.55 18.94 -10.98
CA GLY A 35 4.81 19.25 -11.68
C GLY A 35 6.10 18.89 -10.93
N THR A 36 6.04 18.53 -9.65
CA THR A 36 7.16 17.93 -8.90
C THR A 36 6.75 16.56 -8.36
N ALA A 37 7.70 15.63 -8.29
CA ALA A 37 7.51 14.23 -7.91
C ALA A 37 6.43 14.02 -6.84
N ASP A 38 5.57 13.04 -7.06
CA ASP A 38 4.43 12.68 -6.20
C ASP A 38 4.83 12.75 -4.72
N ALA A 39 4.29 13.75 -4.02
CA ALA A 39 4.62 13.99 -2.63
C ALA A 39 3.90 12.96 -1.76
N LEU A 40 4.63 12.18 -0.97
CA LEU A 40 4.04 11.25 0.00
C LEU A 40 3.22 12.03 1.03
N ILE A 41 1.94 11.68 1.18
CA ILE A 41 0.99 12.34 2.09
C ILE A 41 0.58 11.42 3.22
N ALA A 42 0.48 10.10 2.97
CA ALA A 42 0.21 9.12 4.01
C ALA A 42 0.89 7.77 3.73
N LEU A 43 1.13 7.02 4.80
CA LEU A 43 1.59 5.64 4.79
C LEU A 43 0.62 4.82 5.63
N VAL A 44 0.04 3.78 5.04
CA VAL A 44 -0.88 2.86 5.70
C VAL A 44 -0.19 1.51 5.81
N TYR A 45 -0.28 0.87 6.97
CA TYR A 45 0.18 -0.51 7.16
C TYR A 45 -0.63 -1.21 8.27
N ASP A 46 -0.63 -2.53 8.26
CA ASP A 46 -1.31 -3.34 9.26
C ASP A 46 -0.37 -3.67 10.42
N SER A 47 -0.90 -3.65 11.64
CA SER A 47 -0.19 -3.98 12.88
C SER A 47 -1.02 -4.92 13.74
N PRO A 48 -0.45 -5.53 14.80
CA PRO A 48 -1.23 -6.36 15.73
C PRO A 48 -2.40 -5.61 16.39
N GLN A 49 -2.34 -4.27 16.47
CA GLN A 49 -3.41 -3.42 17.02
C GLN A 49 -4.40 -2.92 15.95
N GLY A 50 -4.22 -3.31 14.69
CA GLY A 50 -5.01 -2.85 13.54
C GLY A 50 -4.22 -1.92 12.61
N PHE A 51 -4.93 -1.30 11.66
CA PHE A 51 -4.31 -0.40 10.69
C PHE A 51 -3.74 0.86 11.34
N VAL A 52 -2.51 1.18 10.96
CA VAL A 52 -1.82 2.42 11.32
C VAL A 52 -1.75 3.32 10.10
N VAL A 53 -2.05 4.60 10.29
CA VAL A 53 -1.90 5.63 9.26
C VAL A 53 -0.92 6.69 9.77
N SER A 54 0.23 6.79 9.12
CA SER A 54 1.19 7.87 9.35
C SER A 54 1.00 8.94 8.27
N TYR A 55 0.83 10.19 8.69
CA TYR A 55 0.62 11.32 7.77
C TYR A 55 1.93 12.12 7.59
N PHE A 56 2.11 12.73 6.43
CA PHE A 56 3.29 13.49 6.05
C PHE A 56 2.91 14.81 5.39
N GLY A 57 3.85 15.76 5.39
CA GLY A 57 3.71 17.03 4.67
C GLY A 57 2.40 17.76 4.98
N PRO A 58 1.64 18.21 3.96
CA PRO A 58 0.37 18.92 4.16
C PRO A 58 -0.66 18.17 5.01
N ALA A 59 -0.67 16.83 5.00
CA ALA A 59 -1.62 16.05 5.80
C ALA A 59 -1.30 16.01 7.30
N LEU A 60 -0.07 16.37 7.70
CA LEU A 60 0.23 16.58 9.13
C LEU A 60 -0.54 17.77 9.70
N GLY A 61 -0.68 18.84 8.90
CA GLY A 61 -1.38 20.06 9.30
C GLY A 61 -2.88 20.04 9.01
N ASN A 62 -3.31 19.32 7.96
CA ASN A 62 -4.72 19.20 7.61
C ASN A 62 -5.05 17.79 7.12
N ARG A 63 -5.70 16.98 7.96
CA ARG A 63 -6.13 15.62 7.60
C ARG A 63 -7.41 15.59 6.76
N ALA A 64 -8.12 16.72 6.65
CA ALA A 64 -9.34 16.86 5.86
C ALA A 64 -9.06 17.24 4.40
N LEU A 65 -7.94 16.76 3.83
CA LEU A 65 -7.69 16.91 2.41
C LEU A 65 -8.81 16.19 1.63
N PRO A 66 -9.46 16.84 0.66
CA PRO A 66 -10.56 16.23 -0.08
C PRO A 66 -10.15 14.89 -0.71
N GLY A 67 -10.87 13.82 -0.36
CA GLY A 67 -10.62 12.47 -0.88
C GLY A 67 -9.54 11.66 -0.16
N LEU A 68 -8.84 12.22 0.84
CA LEU A 68 -7.78 11.48 1.55
C LEU A 68 -8.34 10.32 2.36
N GLU A 69 -9.48 10.51 3.01
CA GLU A 69 -10.17 9.44 3.75
C GLU A 69 -10.55 8.27 2.85
N ALA A 70 -11.06 8.57 1.64
CA ALA A 70 -11.37 7.54 0.64
C ALA A 70 -10.11 6.78 0.22
N ALA A 71 -8.99 7.47 -0.01
CA ALA A 71 -7.72 6.84 -0.35
C ALA A 71 -7.17 5.96 0.79
N VAL A 72 -7.32 6.39 2.04
CA VAL A 72 -6.93 5.60 3.21
C VAL A 72 -7.80 4.36 3.33
N ALA A 73 -9.11 4.47 3.12
CA ALA A 73 -10.03 3.33 3.16
C ALA A 73 -9.73 2.32 2.04
N GLU A 74 -9.46 2.80 0.82
CA GLU A 74 -9.02 1.97 -0.31
C GLU A 74 -7.72 1.22 0.02
N ALA A 75 -6.71 1.94 0.55
CA ALA A 75 -5.44 1.34 0.96
C ALA A 75 -5.61 0.26 2.04
N GLN A 76 -6.48 0.48 3.03
CA GLN A 76 -6.77 -0.52 4.06
C GLN A 76 -7.46 -1.75 3.48
N SER A 77 -8.43 -1.55 2.59
CA SER A 77 -9.14 -2.65 1.92
C SER A 77 -8.18 -3.51 1.10
N GLU A 78 -7.35 -2.89 0.28
CA GLU A 78 -6.37 -3.61 -0.55
C GLU A 78 -5.27 -4.27 0.26
N LEU A 79 -4.81 -3.66 1.36
CA LEU A 79 -3.81 -4.29 2.23
C LEU A 79 -4.27 -5.62 2.79
N CYS A 80 -5.58 -5.82 3.03
CA CYS A 80 -6.12 -7.09 3.52
C CYS A 80 -5.84 -8.28 2.60
N HIS A 81 -5.68 -8.04 1.29
CA HIS A 81 -5.37 -9.07 0.29
C HIS A 81 -3.91 -9.53 0.34
N TYR A 82 -3.02 -8.79 0.99
CA TYR A 82 -1.63 -9.22 1.18
C TYR A 82 -1.55 -10.16 2.37
N ILE A 83 -1.22 -11.43 2.11
CA ILE A 83 -1.30 -12.50 3.11
C ILE A 83 -0.22 -12.34 4.20
N ASN A 84 0.95 -11.83 3.81
CA ASN A 84 2.11 -11.65 4.69
C ASN A 84 2.28 -10.18 5.12
N ARG A 85 1.23 -9.35 5.03
CA ARG A 85 1.30 -7.89 5.21
C ARG A 85 1.88 -7.41 6.54
N ARG A 86 1.75 -8.20 7.60
CA ARG A 86 2.31 -7.88 8.94
C ARG A 86 3.75 -8.34 9.12
N GLY A 87 4.23 -9.19 8.21
CA GLY A 87 5.53 -9.86 8.28
C GLY A 87 5.68 -10.88 9.41
N ASP A 88 4.56 -11.30 9.99
CA ASP A 88 4.53 -12.36 11.00
C ASP A 88 5.00 -13.70 10.39
N ASN A 89 5.74 -14.49 11.16
CA ASN A 89 6.26 -15.81 10.74
C ASN A 89 7.16 -15.79 9.49
N ARG A 90 8.03 -14.77 9.37
CA ARG A 90 9.03 -14.68 8.29
C ARG A 90 9.81 -16.00 8.09
N PRO A 91 9.92 -16.51 6.85
CA PRO A 91 10.68 -17.72 6.57
C PRO A 91 12.17 -17.60 6.97
N ALA A 92 12.70 -18.64 7.60
CA ALA A 92 14.10 -18.68 8.01
C ALA A 92 15.03 -18.70 6.78
N GLY A 93 16.11 -17.91 6.82
CA GLY A 93 17.11 -17.87 5.75
C GLY A 93 16.63 -17.23 4.43
N ILE A 94 15.46 -16.59 4.42
CA ILE A 94 14.95 -15.92 3.21
C ILE A 94 15.89 -14.81 2.74
N THR A 95 16.15 -14.76 1.44
CA THR A 95 16.96 -13.70 0.85
C THR A 95 16.20 -12.37 0.85
N ARG A 96 16.92 -11.26 0.68
CA ARG A 96 16.28 -9.93 0.58
C ARG A 96 15.25 -9.84 -0.55
N ALA A 97 15.56 -10.44 -1.70
CA ALA A 97 14.63 -10.51 -2.83
C ALA A 97 13.42 -11.41 -2.52
N GLY A 98 13.67 -12.58 -1.91
CA GLY A 98 12.61 -13.48 -1.47
C GLY A 98 11.67 -12.82 -0.45
N LEU A 99 12.22 -12.03 0.48
CA LEU A 99 11.44 -11.28 1.46
C LEU A 99 10.52 -10.26 0.79
N SER A 100 11.00 -9.58 -0.25
CA SER A 100 10.18 -8.64 -1.02
C SER A 100 9.00 -9.32 -1.68
N LEU A 101 9.22 -10.46 -2.33
CA LEU A 101 8.16 -11.25 -2.96
C LEU A 101 7.17 -11.78 -1.92
N TRP A 102 7.69 -12.35 -0.84
CA TRP A 102 6.87 -12.89 0.25
C TRP A 102 5.96 -11.83 0.86
N LEU A 103 6.47 -10.62 1.18
CA LEU A 103 5.64 -9.52 1.69
C LEU A 103 4.57 -9.05 0.68
N THR A 104 4.85 -9.18 -0.62
CA THR A 104 3.94 -8.70 -1.68
C THR A 104 3.03 -9.79 -2.25
N GLU A 105 3.04 -10.97 -1.64
CA GLU A 105 2.16 -12.08 -1.98
C GLU A 105 0.70 -11.75 -1.62
N ARG A 106 -0.21 -12.00 -2.57
CA ARG A 106 -1.65 -11.75 -2.46
C ARG A 106 -2.45 -13.05 -2.36
N ASP A 107 -3.65 -12.97 -1.80
CA ASP A 107 -4.59 -14.10 -1.62
C ASP A 107 -5.37 -14.47 -2.88
N ASP A 108 -5.26 -13.67 -3.94
CA ASP A 108 -5.98 -13.82 -5.21
C ASP A 108 -5.21 -14.66 -6.25
N GLU A 109 -4.20 -15.42 -5.81
CA GLU A 109 -3.27 -16.18 -6.66
C GLU A 109 -2.51 -15.31 -7.69
N THR A 110 -2.56 -13.98 -7.59
CA THR A 110 -1.78 -13.10 -8.46
C THR A 110 -0.45 -12.74 -7.79
N VAL A 111 0.64 -12.92 -8.54
CA VAL A 111 1.94 -12.38 -8.13
C VAL A 111 2.01 -10.97 -8.73
N MET A 112 1.98 -9.94 -7.88
CA MET A 112 2.10 -8.54 -8.33
C MET A 112 1.00 -8.08 -9.30
N GLY A 113 -0.22 -8.62 -9.21
CA GLY A 113 -1.32 -8.28 -10.12
C GLY A 113 -1.14 -8.81 -11.55
N LEU A 114 -0.21 -9.75 -11.76
CA LEU A 114 -0.11 -10.53 -12.99
C LEU A 114 -0.66 -11.94 -12.74
N PRO A 115 -1.57 -12.42 -13.60
CA PRO A 115 -2.04 -13.79 -13.50
C PRO A 115 -0.87 -14.76 -13.70
N LEU A 116 -0.79 -15.78 -12.85
CA LEU A 116 0.05 -16.94 -13.09
C LEU A 116 -0.60 -17.74 -14.24
N GLU A 117 0.10 -17.81 -15.38
CA GLU A 117 -0.17 -18.81 -16.43
C GLU A 117 0.49 -20.15 -16.08
#